data_AF-A0A803J8Q9-F1
#
_entry.id   AF-A0A803J8Q9-F1
#
_cell.length_a   1.000
_cell.length_b   1.000
_cell.length_c   1.000
_cell.angle_alpha   90.00
_cell.angle_beta   90.00
_cell.angle_gamma   90.00
#
_symmetry.space_group_name_H-M   'P 1'
#
loop_
_entity.id
_entity.type
_entity.pdbx_description
1 polymer ?
#
loop_
_entity_poly.entity_id
_entity_poly.type
_entity_poly.pdbx_seq_one_letter_code
_entity_poly.pdbx_strand_id
1 'polypeptide(L)'
;MAKVVTDFLKAQLVQSPVELFSDWLLVGHIDEFMSFVPTHDKKGFRLLLASPNVCLELFREKEKKGYGGALMFEGLDVEPYSISEILSDAEVLEGCAYAQKCIEWNRDLMKEELGLSEEDIIDIPVLFKLLPRYHLAEAFFPNMVNMLVLGQYLGIPKPFGPIIDGRCCLEQKVCSLLEPLDLDCTFIDDFATYHQKCGEVHCGTNVIRKPFPQKWWHCLP
;
A
#
# COMPACT_ATOMS: atom_id res chain seq x y z
N MET A 1 6.11 -17.22 -8.84
CA MET A 1 4.95 -17.77 -9.59
C MET A 1 5.37 -19.02 -10.39
N ALA A 2 4.50 -20.02 -10.56
CA ALA A 2 4.84 -21.23 -11.33
C ALA A 2 4.92 -20.95 -12.84
N LYS A 3 5.92 -21.54 -13.51
CA LYS A 3 6.17 -21.34 -14.94
C LYS A 3 4.94 -21.54 -15.84
N VAL A 4 4.11 -22.54 -15.54
CA VAL A 4 2.89 -22.82 -16.34
C VAL A 4 1.93 -21.63 -16.37
N VAL A 5 1.83 -20.87 -15.27
CA VAL A 5 0.98 -19.67 -15.18
C VAL A 5 1.62 -18.52 -15.93
N THR A 6 2.93 -18.32 -15.74
CA THR A 6 3.68 -17.27 -16.46
C THR A 6 3.62 -17.48 -17.98
N ASP A 7 3.80 -18.71 -18.46
CA ASP A 7 3.72 -19.06 -19.88
C ASP A 7 2.30 -18.85 -20.42
N PHE A 8 1.27 -19.22 -19.64
CA PHE A 8 -0.12 -18.97 -20.00
C PHE A 8 -0.43 -17.48 -20.15
N LEU A 9 0.01 -16.63 -19.21
CA LEU A 9 -0.19 -15.18 -19.26
C LEU A 9 0.53 -14.55 -20.45
N LYS A 10 1.80 -14.92 -20.68
CA LYS A 10 2.58 -14.45 -21.83
C LYS A 10 1.94 -14.86 -23.16
N ALA A 11 1.34 -16.05 -23.22
CA ALA A 11 0.64 -16.52 -24.42
C ALA A 11 -0.66 -15.75 -24.75
N GLN A 12 -1.18 -14.89 -23.85
CA GLN A 12 -2.36 -14.07 -24.15
C GLN A 12 -2.05 -12.84 -25.00
N LEU A 13 -0.78 -12.41 -25.06
CA LEU A 13 -0.22 -11.33 -25.88
C LEU A 13 -0.73 -9.91 -25.58
N VAL A 14 -2.05 -9.71 -25.48
CA VAL A 14 -2.71 -8.39 -25.47
C VAL A 14 -2.56 -7.61 -24.16
N GLN A 15 -1.91 -8.20 -23.15
CA GLN A 15 -1.56 -7.59 -21.88
C GLN A 15 -0.15 -8.06 -21.47
N SER A 16 0.86 -7.64 -22.24
CA SER A 16 2.27 -8.04 -22.06
C SER A 16 2.70 -8.01 -20.58
N PRO A 17 2.88 -9.18 -19.92
CA PRO A 17 3.13 -9.21 -18.48
C PRO A 17 4.50 -8.62 -18.09
N VAL A 18 4.52 -7.84 -17.02
CA VAL A 18 5.74 -7.30 -16.38
C VAL A 18 5.98 -8.07 -15.08
N GLU A 19 7.21 -8.53 -14.85
CA GLU A 19 7.60 -9.24 -13.63
C GLU A 19 8.11 -8.23 -12.59
N LEU A 20 7.43 -8.16 -11.44
CA LEU A 20 7.79 -7.28 -10.33
C LEU A 20 8.50 -8.05 -9.22
N PHE A 21 9.25 -7.34 -8.38
CA PHE A 21 9.96 -7.91 -7.23
C PHE A 21 9.09 -7.85 -5.98
N SER A 22 8.42 -8.97 -5.66
CA SER A 22 7.59 -9.13 -4.44
C SER A 22 8.15 -10.14 -3.43
N ASP A 23 9.18 -10.92 -3.79
CA ASP A 23 9.78 -11.97 -2.95
C ASP A 23 10.43 -11.46 -1.65
N TRP A 24 10.46 -10.14 -1.43
CA TRP A 24 10.90 -9.51 -0.19
C TRP A 24 9.82 -9.48 0.91
N LEU A 25 8.56 -9.76 0.56
CA LEU A 25 7.42 -9.83 1.47
C LEU A 25 7.19 -11.26 1.97
N LEU A 26 6.64 -11.41 3.18
CA LEU A 26 6.32 -12.72 3.76
C LEU A 26 5.33 -13.51 2.89
N VAL A 27 4.26 -12.85 2.44
CA VAL A 27 3.26 -13.47 1.56
C VAL A 27 3.73 -13.43 0.10
N GLY A 28 4.35 -12.32 -0.30
CA GLY A 28 5.06 -12.22 -1.58
C GLY A 28 4.17 -11.75 -2.73
N HIS A 29 3.13 -10.97 -2.44
CA HIS A 29 2.18 -10.47 -3.43
C HIS A 29 2.37 -8.99 -3.74
N ILE A 30 2.06 -8.59 -4.98
CA ILE A 30 2.20 -7.20 -5.43
C ILE A 30 1.15 -6.26 -4.84
N ASP A 31 -0.02 -6.77 -4.47
CA ASP A 31 -1.10 -5.99 -3.85
C ASP A 31 -0.76 -5.53 -2.42
N GLU A 32 0.30 -6.07 -1.83
CA GLU A 32 0.85 -5.62 -0.54
C GLU A 32 1.68 -4.33 -0.68
N PHE A 33 2.09 -3.91 -1.88
CA PHE A 33 2.87 -2.68 -2.01
C PHE A 33 2.38 -1.74 -3.09
N MET A 34 1.43 -2.16 -3.93
CA MET A 34 0.89 -1.29 -4.98
C MET A 34 -0.59 -1.51 -5.26
N SER A 35 -1.24 -0.44 -5.73
CA SER A 35 -2.62 -0.45 -6.22
C SER A 35 -2.82 0.64 -7.27
N PHE A 36 -3.95 0.64 -7.97
CA PHE A 36 -4.33 1.69 -8.91
C PHE A 36 -5.70 2.27 -8.55
N VAL A 37 -5.81 3.60 -8.59
CA VAL A 37 -7.06 4.33 -8.40
C VAL A 37 -7.35 5.22 -9.61
N PRO A 38 -8.63 5.45 -9.95
CA PRO A 38 -8.98 6.33 -11.06
C PRO A 38 -8.69 7.80 -10.71
N THR A 39 -8.52 8.62 -11.75
CA THR A 39 -8.58 10.08 -11.66
C THR A 39 -9.18 10.63 -12.96
N HIS A 40 -9.40 11.94 -13.00
CA HIS A 40 -9.99 12.65 -14.13
C HIS A 40 -8.96 13.30 -15.07
N ASP A 41 -7.67 13.08 -14.84
CA ASP A 41 -6.61 13.64 -15.67
C ASP A 41 -6.35 12.83 -16.96
N LYS A 42 -5.30 13.21 -17.69
CA LYS A 42 -5.00 12.67 -19.02
C LYS A 42 -4.73 11.16 -19.03
N LYS A 43 -4.04 10.63 -18.01
CA LYS A 43 -3.78 9.18 -17.92
C LYS A 43 -4.95 8.45 -17.24
N GLY A 44 -5.74 9.16 -16.43
CA GLY A 44 -6.98 8.66 -15.85
C GLY A 44 -6.78 7.73 -14.65
N PHE A 45 -5.55 7.61 -14.14
CA PHE A 45 -5.23 6.83 -12.95
C PHE A 45 -4.06 7.40 -12.15
N ARG A 46 -3.92 6.93 -10.91
CA ARG A 46 -2.70 7.03 -10.11
C ARG A 46 -2.24 5.64 -9.70
N LEU A 47 -0.94 5.42 -9.73
CA LEU A 47 -0.29 4.31 -9.07
C LEU A 47 -0.11 4.68 -7.59
N LEU A 48 -0.69 3.88 -6.70
CA LEU A 48 -0.45 3.99 -5.28
C LEU A 48 0.69 3.05 -4.90
N LEU A 49 1.68 3.53 -4.16
CA LEU A 49 2.76 2.71 -3.61
C LEU A 49 2.77 2.81 -2.09
N ALA A 50 2.95 1.68 -1.41
CA ALA A 50 3.31 1.67 0.00
C ALA A 50 4.59 2.49 0.25
N SER A 51 4.66 3.26 1.34
CA SER A 51 5.81 4.12 1.60
C SER A 51 6.15 4.24 3.09
N PRO A 52 7.16 3.48 3.55
CA PRO A 52 7.78 3.68 4.85
C PRO A 52 8.30 5.09 5.09
N ASN A 53 8.93 5.69 4.07
CA ASN A 53 9.48 7.04 4.21
C ASN A 53 8.40 8.07 4.53
N VAL A 54 7.27 8.06 3.82
CA VAL A 54 6.16 9.01 4.09
C VAL A 54 5.58 8.80 5.49
N CYS A 55 5.49 7.56 5.96
CA CYS A 55 5.01 7.28 7.32
C CYS A 55 5.99 7.76 8.40
N LEU A 56 7.28 7.48 8.24
CA LEU A 56 8.33 7.93 9.17
C LEU A 56 8.44 9.45 9.20
N GLU A 57 8.33 10.13 8.05
CA GLU A 57 8.29 11.58 7.98
C GLU A 57 7.08 12.17 8.69
N LEU A 58 5.89 11.60 8.47
CA LEU A 58 4.66 11.99 9.19
C LEU A 58 4.86 11.85 10.71
N PHE A 59 5.37 10.71 11.17
CA PHE A 59 5.57 10.46 12.60
C PHE A 59 6.61 11.42 13.22
N ARG A 60 7.73 11.67 12.53
CA ARG A 60 8.72 12.69 12.96
C ARG A 60 8.13 14.09 13.01
N GLU A 61 7.25 14.44 12.08
CA GLU A 61 6.53 15.73 12.10
C GLU A 61 5.62 15.83 13.33
N LYS A 62 4.86 14.77 13.64
CA LYS A 62 3.97 14.73 14.82
C LYS A 62 4.76 14.76 16.13
N GLU A 63 5.86 14.02 16.22
CA GLU A 63 6.76 14.06 17.37
C GLU A 63 7.29 15.48 17.63
N LYS A 64 7.79 16.16 16.59
CA LYS A 64 8.25 17.56 16.69
C LYS A 64 7.18 18.54 17.14
N LYS A 65 5.91 18.23 16.88
CA LYS A 65 4.75 19.01 17.34
C LYS A 65 4.31 18.68 18.77
N GLY A 66 5.02 17.79 19.46
CA GLY A 66 4.74 17.40 20.84
C GLY A 66 3.85 16.17 21.00
N TYR A 67 3.53 15.47 19.91
CA TYR A 67 2.67 14.28 19.93
C TYR A 67 3.44 12.96 20.01
N GLY A 68 4.71 12.97 20.44
CA GLY A 68 5.55 11.76 20.52
C GLY A 68 4.96 10.63 21.37
N GLY A 69 4.18 10.98 22.40
CA GLY A 69 3.47 10.02 23.25
C GLY A 69 2.13 9.50 22.70
N ALA A 70 1.68 9.95 21.53
CA ALA A 70 0.43 9.47 20.93
C ALA A 70 0.58 8.01 20.50
N LEU A 71 -0.43 7.18 20.78
CA LEU A 71 -0.34 5.72 20.69
C LEU A 71 -0.89 5.17 19.37
N MET A 72 -0.13 4.29 18.74
CA MET A 72 -0.58 3.33 17.73
C MET A 72 -1.38 2.21 18.41
N PHE A 73 -2.38 1.67 17.72
CA PHE A 73 -3.22 0.54 18.19
C PHE A 73 -4.03 0.81 19.45
N GLU A 74 -4.29 2.07 19.78
CA GLU A 74 -5.11 2.43 20.93
C GLU A 74 -6.51 1.79 20.83
N GLY A 75 -6.90 1.01 21.85
CA GLY A 75 -8.19 0.33 21.92
C GLY A 75 -8.24 -1.06 21.27
N LEU A 76 -7.12 -1.59 20.78
CA LEU A 76 -7.01 -2.97 20.28
C LEU A 76 -6.43 -3.91 21.35
N ASP A 77 -6.68 -5.22 21.19
CA ASP A 77 -6.10 -6.27 22.06
C ASP A 77 -4.67 -6.64 21.62
N VAL A 78 -3.81 -5.64 21.50
CA VAL A 78 -2.37 -5.74 21.21
C VAL A 78 -1.61 -4.69 22.00
N GLU A 79 -0.31 -4.88 22.17
CA GLU A 79 0.54 -3.89 22.84
C GLU A 79 0.54 -2.57 22.04
N PRO A 80 0.16 -1.44 22.65
CA PRO A 80 0.22 -0.14 22.01
C PRO A 80 1.66 0.37 21.94
N TYR A 81 1.97 1.15 20.90
CA TYR A 81 3.29 1.77 20.73
C TYR A 81 3.14 3.26 20.55
N SER A 82 3.87 4.08 21.30
CA SER A 82 3.93 5.51 21.05
C SER A 82 4.70 5.83 19.77
N ILE A 83 4.44 7.01 19.18
CA ILE A 83 5.22 7.52 18.05
C ILE A 83 6.73 7.50 18.35
N SER A 84 7.13 7.97 19.53
CA SER A 84 8.54 8.04 19.92
C SER A 84 9.17 6.64 20.07
N GLU A 85 8.43 5.66 20.59
CA GLU A 85 8.91 4.27 20.66
C GLU A 85 9.14 3.72 19.25
N ILE A 86 8.17 3.86 18.34
CA ILE A 86 8.29 3.42 16.93
C ILE A 86 9.48 4.09 16.24
N LEU A 87 9.68 5.40 16.43
CA LEU A 87 10.79 6.13 15.84
C LEU A 87 12.17 5.77 16.43
N SER A 88 12.20 5.08 17.57
CA SER A 88 13.42 4.60 18.23
C SER A 88 13.68 3.10 18.06
N ASP A 89 12.71 2.36 17.50
CA ASP A 89 12.79 0.92 17.33
C ASP A 89 13.68 0.55 16.13
N ALA A 90 14.83 -0.06 16.42
CA ALA A 90 15.81 -0.43 15.41
C ALA A 90 15.29 -1.47 14.40
N GLU A 91 14.45 -2.42 14.84
CA GLU A 91 13.91 -3.47 13.97
C GLU A 91 12.87 -2.91 13.00
N VAL A 92 12.01 -2.01 13.47
CA VAL A 92 11.06 -1.29 12.61
C VAL A 92 11.80 -0.40 11.62
N LEU A 93 12.81 0.35 12.06
CA LEU A 93 13.59 1.22 11.18
C LEU A 93 14.37 0.44 10.13
N GLU A 94 14.98 -0.70 10.49
CA GLU A 94 15.68 -1.57 9.55
C GLU A 94 14.70 -2.18 8.53
N GLY A 95 13.56 -2.68 9.00
CA GLY A 95 12.54 -3.25 8.11
C GLY A 95 11.94 -2.24 7.16
N CYS A 96 11.67 -1.03 7.63
CA CYS A 96 11.23 0.08 6.80
C CYS A 96 12.27 0.48 5.75
N ALA A 97 13.55 0.56 6.14
CA ALA A 97 14.63 0.89 5.20
C ALA A 97 14.84 -0.19 4.13
N TYR A 98 14.68 -1.46 4.49
CA TYR A 98 14.71 -2.58 3.54
C TYR A 98 13.52 -2.52 2.58
N ALA A 99 12.30 -2.47 3.13
CA ALA A 99 11.06 -2.42 2.34
C ALA A 99 11.07 -1.24 1.36
N GLN A 100 11.47 -0.04 1.80
CA GLN A 100 11.55 1.12 0.92
C GLN A 100 12.48 0.88 -0.28
N LYS A 101 13.65 0.25 -0.10
CA LYS A 101 14.56 -0.06 -1.22
C LYS A 101 13.91 -1.01 -2.22
N CYS A 102 13.18 -2.02 -1.74
CA CYS A 102 12.46 -2.96 -2.59
C CYS A 102 11.32 -2.28 -3.34
N ILE A 103 10.60 -1.37 -2.70
CA ILE A 103 9.53 -0.60 -3.33
C ILE A 103 10.09 0.37 -4.38
N GLU A 104 11.20 1.06 -4.10
CA GLU A 104 11.86 1.95 -5.07
C GLU A 104 12.37 1.19 -6.31
N TRP A 105 12.88 -0.03 -6.14
CA TRP A 105 13.22 -0.88 -7.28
C TRP A 105 12.01 -1.12 -8.20
N ASN A 106 10.85 -1.42 -7.62
CA ASN A 106 9.61 -1.59 -8.37
C ASN A 106 9.08 -0.27 -8.94
N ARG A 107 9.26 0.86 -8.22
CA ARG A 107 8.89 2.21 -8.68
C ARG A 107 9.59 2.52 -10.00
N ASP A 108 10.91 2.32 -10.06
CA ASP A 108 11.71 2.58 -11.26
C ASP A 108 11.32 1.65 -12.41
N LEU A 109 11.13 0.36 -12.13
CA LEU A 109 10.67 -0.61 -13.12
C LEU A 109 9.29 -0.24 -13.69
N MET A 110 8.34 0.15 -12.85
CA MET A 110 7.00 0.54 -13.26
C MET A 110 7.00 1.85 -14.06
N LYS A 111 7.89 2.79 -13.73
CA LYS A 111 8.08 4.02 -14.52
C LYS A 111 8.60 3.70 -15.92
N GLU A 112 9.55 2.79 -16.05
CA GLU A 112 10.09 2.35 -17.33
C GLU A 112 9.03 1.60 -18.16
N GLU A 113 8.44 0.55 -17.61
CA GLU A 113 7.57 -0.38 -18.34
C GLU A 113 6.19 0.23 -18.68
N LEU A 114 5.68 1.14 -17.87
CA LEU A 114 4.37 1.77 -18.07
C LEU A 114 4.46 3.25 -18.52
N GLY A 115 5.67 3.80 -18.66
CA GLY A 115 5.87 5.20 -19.03
C GLY A 115 5.29 6.18 -18.00
N LEU A 116 5.50 5.90 -16.71
CA LEU A 116 5.02 6.75 -15.60
C LEU A 116 6.05 7.83 -15.25
N SER A 117 5.54 8.99 -14.85
CA SER A 117 6.28 10.07 -14.19
C SER A 117 5.91 10.09 -12.70
N GLU A 118 6.67 10.82 -11.88
CA GLU A 118 6.38 10.95 -10.44
C GLU A 118 5.00 11.57 -10.17
N GLU A 119 4.45 12.37 -11.09
CA GLU A 119 3.10 12.93 -10.99
C GLU A 119 1.98 11.88 -11.08
N ASP A 120 2.29 10.69 -11.59
CA ASP A 120 1.36 9.56 -11.68
C ASP A 120 1.36 8.70 -10.41
N ILE A 121 2.27 8.95 -9.47
CA ILE A 121 2.54 8.09 -8.32
C ILE A 121 2.15 8.82 -7.03
N ILE A 122 1.46 8.11 -6.14
CA ILE A 122 1.13 8.59 -4.79
C ILE A 122 1.66 7.60 -3.77
N ASP A 123 2.50 8.09 -2.88
CA ASP A 123 3.07 7.34 -1.77
C ASP A 123 2.07 7.29 -0.58
N ILE A 124 1.63 6.09 -0.23
CA ILE A 124 0.70 5.81 0.88
C ILE A 124 1.50 5.40 2.13
N PRO A 125 1.34 6.08 3.27
CA PRO A 125 2.11 5.78 4.48
C PRO A 125 1.81 4.40 5.03
N VAL A 126 2.84 3.57 5.17
CA VAL A 126 2.79 2.27 5.88
C VAL A 126 4.15 1.96 6.45
N LEU A 127 4.24 1.28 7.59
CA LEU A 127 5.51 0.75 8.12
C LEU A 127 5.57 -0.76 7.89
N PHE A 128 6.79 -1.27 7.78
CA PHE A 128 7.06 -2.71 7.73
C PHE A 128 8.06 -3.07 8.82
N LYS A 129 7.98 -4.31 9.29
CA LYS A 129 9.01 -4.92 10.14
C LYS A 129 9.56 -6.16 9.45
N LEU A 130 10.84 -6.44 9.70
CA LEU A 130 11.48 -7.65 9.20
C LEU A 130 11.24 -8.81 10.16
N LEU A 131 10.93 -9.98 9.60
CA LEU A 131 10.85 -11.21 10.36
C LEU A 131 12.24 -11.84 10.42
N PRO A 132 12.91 -11.87 11.59
CA PRO A 132 14.33 -12.23 11.68
C PRO A 132 14.67 -13.62 11.15
N ARG A 133 13.72 -14.55 11.23
CA ARG A 133 13.89 -15.93 10.77
C ARG A 133 13.90 -16.07 9.24
N TYR A 134 13.20 -15.19 8.54
CA TYR A 134 12.95 -15.31 7.11
C TYR A 134 13.64 -14.22 6.29
N HIS A 135 14.05 -13.12 6.92
CA HIS A 135 14.50 -11.91 6.25
C HIS A 135 13.45 -11.36 5.25
N LEU A 136 12.17 -11.57 5.58
CA LEU A 136 11.02 -11.09 4.81
C LEU A 136 10.28 -10.02 5.60
N ALA A 137 9.67 -9.07 4.90
CA ALA A 137 8.90 -7.99 5.50
C ALA A 137 7.42 -8.38 5.68
N GLU A 138 6.82 -7.88 6.75
CA GLU A 138 5.38 -7.85 6.93
C GLU A 138 4.93 -6.45 7.36
N ALA A 139 3.68 -6.10 7.04
CA ALA A 139 3.11 -4.81 7.41
C ALA A 139 3.07 -4.68 8.95
N PHE A 140 3.54 -3.54 9.47
CA PHE A 140 3.55 -3.27 10.91
C PHE A 140 2.15 -2.95 11.45
N PHE A 141 1.32 -2.33 10.61
CA PHE A 141 -0.09 -2.02 10.85
C PHE A 141 -0.89 -2.28 9.56
N PRO A 142 -2.24 -2.28 9.59
CA PRO A 142 -3.06 -2.58 8.42
C PRO A 142 -2.65 -1.80 7.17
N ASN A 143 -2.31 -2.52 6.12
CA ASN A 143 -1.65 -1.97 4.95
C ASN A 143 -2.62 -1.27 4.01
N MET A 144 -2.68 0.06 4.10
CA MET A 144 -3.69 0.88 3.42
C MET A 144 -3.65 0.79 1.88
N VAL A 145 -2.54 0.38 1.25
CA VAL A 145 -2.52 0.19 -0.22
C VAL A 145 -3.30 -1.04 -0.67
N ASN A 146 -3.47 -2.04 0.21
CA ASN A 146 -4.23 -3.27 -0.03
C ASN A 146 -5.75 -3.03 0.09
N MET A 147 -6.25 -2.03 -0.64
CA MET A 147 -7.62 -1.52 -0.58
C MET A 147 -8.54 -2.09 -1.67
N LEU A 148 -9.84 -2.10 -1.39
CA LEU A 148 -10.89 -2.38 -2.36
C LEU A 148 -11.26 -1.12 -3.16
N VAL A 149 -11.08 -1.15 -4.49
CA VAL A 149 -11.36 -0.01 -5.37
C VAL A 149 -12.66 -0.23 -6.18
N LEU A 150 -13.71 0.54 -5.87
CA LEU A 150 -15.03 0.50 -6.52
C LEU A 150 -15.34 1.83 -7.22
N GLY A 151 -14.57 2.16 -8.25
CA GLY A 151 -14.65 3.46 -8.91
C GLY A 151 -14.09 4.53 -7.99
N GLN A 152 -14.90 5.54 -7.65
CA GLN A 152 -14.52 6.59 -6.69
C GLN A 152 -14.52 6.11 -5.22
N TYR A 153 -15.21 5.01 -4.90
CA TYR A 153 -15.34 4.53 -3.53
C TYR A 153 -14.20 3.58 -3.16
N LEU A 154 -13.46 3.92 -2.11
CA LEU A 154 -12.30 3.16 -1.63
C LEU A 154 -12.62 2.50 -0.27
N GLY A 155 -12.51 1.18 -0.21
CA GLY A 155 -12.50 0.41 1.04
C GLY A 155 -11.07 0.19 1.51
N ILE A 156 -10.58 1.09 2.36
CA ILE A 156 -9.19 1.15 2.81
C ILE A 156 -9.07 0.42 4.16
N PRO A 157 -8.08 -0.48 4.35
CA PRO A 157 -7.81 -1.07 5.67
C PRO A 157 -7.61 0.03 6.74
N LYS A 158 -8.27 -0.11 7.90
CA LYS A 158 -8.21 0.89 8.96
C LYS A 158 -6.85 0.80 9.66
N PRO A 159 -6.00 1.85 9.64
CA PRO A 159 -4.62 1.73 10.11
C PRO A 159 -4.46 1.71 11.63
N PHE A 160 -5.49 2.11 12.39
CA PHE A 160 -5.43 2.29 13.85
C PHE A 160 -4.26 3.15 14.33
N GLY A 161 -3.94 4.19 13.56
CA GLY A 161 -2.85 5.12 13.84
C GLY A 161 -3.13 6.08 15.00
N PRO A 162 -2.09 6.82 15.42
CA PRO A 162 -2.18 7.73 16.55
C PRO A 162 -3.29 8.77 16.39
N ILE A 163 -4.11 8.91 17.43
CA ILE A 163 -5.18 9.90 17.49
C ILE A 163 -4.60 11.25 17.90
N ILE A 164 -4.65 12.21 16.98
CA ILE A 164 -4.17 13.59 17.18
C ILE A 164 -5.33 14.53 16.86
N ASP A 165 -5.68 15.39 17.80
CA ASP A 165 -6.81 16.32 17.70
C ASP A 165 -8.14 15.60 17.36
N GLY A 166 -8.32 14.41 17.95
CA GLY A 166 -9.53 13.59 17.83
C GLY A 166 -9.64 12.77 16.54
N ARG A 167 -8.60 12.71 15.70
CA ARG A 167 -8.59 11.93 14.46
C ARG A 167 -7.31 11.12 14.28
N CYS A 168 -7.41 9.99 13.60
CA CYS A 168 -6.24 9.19 13.23
C CYS A 168 -5.39 9.95 12.21
N CYS A 169 -4.12 10.20 12.53
CA CYS A 169 -3.26 11.01 11.66
C CYS A 169 -2.91 10.32 10.33
N LEU A 170 -2.93 8.98 10.28
CA LEU A 170 -2.74 8.19 9.07
C LEU A 170 -3.95 8.27 8.15
N GLU A 171 -5.16 8.12 8.70
CA GLU A 171 -6.41 8.29 7.93
C GLU A 171 -6.47 9.70 7.32
N GLN A 172 -6.17 10.73 8.12
CA GLN A 172 -6.09 12.12 7.63
C GLN A 172 -5.06 12.30 6.52
N LYS A 173 -3.91 11.65 6.62
CA LYS A 173 -2.85 11.72 5.59
C LYS A 173 -3.30 11.04 4.30
N VAL A 174 -3.98 9.90 4.36
CA VAL A 174 -4.51 9.23 3.17
C VAL A 174 -5.64 10.03 2.53
N CYS A 175 -6.59 10.53 3.33
CA CYS A 175 -7.64 11.43 2.85
C CYS A 175 -7.06 12.65 2.12
N SER A 176 -6.04 13.31 2.69
CA SER A 176 -5.45 14.50 2.07
C SER A 176 -4.71 14.23 0.75
N LEU A 177 -4.35 12.97 0.48
CA LEU A 177 -3.75 12.55 -0.79
C LEU A 177 -4.80 12.16 -1.83
N LEU A 178 -5.90 11.53 -1.41
CA LEU A 178 -6.85 10.87 -2.31
C LEU A 178 -8.13 11.67 -2.55
N GLU A 179 -8.66 12.39 -1.55
CA GLU A 179 -9.87 13.21 -1.71
C GLU A 179 -9.72 14.33 -2.78
N PRO A 180 -8.55 14.98 -2.97
CA PRO A 180 -8.36 15.91 -4.08
C PRO A 180 -8.52 15.30 -5.49
N LEU A 181 -8.55 13.97 -5.60
CA LEU A 181 -8.79 13.22 -6.83
C LEU A 181 -10.26 12.81 -7.01
N ASP A 182 -11.17 13.32 -6.16
CA ASP A 182 -12.59 12.93 -6.11
C ASP A 182 -12.79 11.46 -5.68
N LEU A 183 -11.96 10.97 -4.76
CA LEU A 183 -12.03 9.62 -4.19
C LEU A 183 -12.59 9.64 -2.76
N ASP A 184 -13.59 8.79 -2.53
CA ASP A 184 -14.28 8.64 -1.25
C ASP A 184 -13.59 7.57 -0.40
N CYS A 185 -12.88 8.00 0.64
CA CYS A 185 -12.12 7.12 1.54
C CYS A 185 -13.01 6.56 2.66
N THR A 186 -13.22 5.24 2.68
CA THR A 186 -13.87 4.52 3.79
C THR A 186 -12.89 3.58 4.45
N PHE A 187 -12.62 3.80 5.74
CA PHE A 187 -11.69 2.96 6.52
C PHE A 187 -12.45 1.78 7.15
N ILE A 188 -12.06 0.56 6.79
CA ILE A 188 -12.70 -0.69 7.19
C ILE A 188 -11.84 -1.34 8.27
N ASP A 189 -12.43 -1.61 9.43
CA ASP A 189 -11.79 -2.41 10.47
C ASP A 189 -11.70 -3.87 10.03
N ASP A 190 -10.50 -4.30 9.71
CA ASP A 190 -10.15 -5.66 9.34
C ASP A 190 -9.06 -6.27 10.26
N PHE A 191 -8.74 -5.61 11.38
CA PHE A 191 -7.55 -5.91 12.18
C PHE A 191 -7.51 -7.36 12.68
N ALA A 192 -8.53 -7.77 13.43
CA ALA A 192 -8.60 -9.12 14.00
C ALA A 192 -8.95 -10.19 12.95
N THR A 193 -9.68 -9.78 11.91
CA THR A 193 -10.24 -10.71 10.92
C THR A 193 -9.26 -11.09 9.81
N TYR A 194 -8.45 -10.14 9.35
CA TYR A 194 -7.54 -10.26 8.20
C TYR A 194 -6.11 -9.85 8.55
N HIS A 195 -5.88 -8.64 9.10
CA HIS A 195 -4.51 -8.12 9.32
C HIS A 195 -3.64 -9.07 10.15
N GLN A 196 -4.17 -9.56 11.28
CA GLN A 196 -3.48 -10.54 12.14
C GLN A 196 -3.20 -11.90 11.47
N LYS A 197 -3.71 -12.13 10.25
CA LYS A 197 -3.47 -13.31 9.41
C LYS A 197 -2.67 -12.97 8.14
N CYS A 198 -1.92 -11.86 8.17
CA CYS A 198 -1.04 -11.40 7.08
C CYS A 198 -1.78 -11.03 5.79
N GLY A 199 -2.93 -10.37 5.87
CA GLY A 199 -3.63 -9.81 4.69
C GLY A 199 -4.63 -8.73 5.08
N GLU A 200 -5.19 -8.01 4.12
CA GLU A 200 -6.13 -6.92 4.40
C GLU A 200 -7.42 -7.04 3.55
N VAL A 201 -8.20 -5.95 3.48
CA VAL A 201 -9.41 -5.82 2.66
C VAL A 201 -9.27 -6.40 1.24
N HIS A 202 -8.23 -6.04 0.47
CA HIS A 202 -8.07 -6.56 -0.89
C HIS A 202 -7.79 -8.07 -0.91
N CYS A 203 -6.93 -8.57 0.00
CA CYS A 203 -6.68 -10.00 0.14
C CYS A 203 -7.97 -10.80 0.44
N GLY A 204 -8.93 -10.20 1.14
CA GLY A 204 -10.21 -10.79 1.49
C GLY A 204 -11.32 -10.67 0.44
N THR A 205 -11.10 -9.95 -0.67
CA THR A 205 -12.15 -9.58 -1.62
C THR A 205 -11.75 -9.82 -3.08
N ASN A 206 -12.72 -9.71 -3.99
CA ASN A 206 -12.49 -9.73 -5.43
C ASN A 206 -13.61 -8.96 -6.15
N VAL A 207 -13.35 -8.46 -7.36
CA VAL A 207 -14.28 -7.59 -8.10
C VAL A 207 -14.36 -8.00 -9.57
N ILE A 208 -15.58 -8.25 -10.06
CA ILE A 208 -15.84 -8.35 -11.50
C ILE A 208 -16.03 -6.93 -12.05
N ARG A 209 -15.21 -6.55 -13.02
CA ARG A 209 -15.23 -5.22 -13.64
C ARG A 209 -15.79 -5.29 -15.05
N LYS A 210 -16.30 -4.15 -15.54
CA LYS A 210 -16.74 -4.01 -16.93
C LYS A 210 -15.54 -4.23 -17.87
N PRO A 211 -15.68 -5.05 -18.94
CA PRO A 211 -14.61 -5.23 -19.93
C PRO A 211 -14.26 -3.91 -20.63
N PHE A 212 -13.00 -3.79 -21.10
CA PHE A 212 -12.58 -2.66 -21.91
C PHE A 212 -13.44 -2.52 -23.17
N PRO A 213 -13.80 -1.28 -23.57
CA PRO A 213 -14.55 -1.06 -24.79
C PRO A 213 -13.73 -1.38 -26.05
N GLN A 214 -12.39 -1.25 -25.97
CA GLN A 214 -11.45 -1.62 -27.03
C GLN A 214 -11.51 -3.12 -27.29
N LYS A 215 -11.55 -3.49 -28.56
CA LYS A 215 -11.55 -4.89 -28.98
C LYS A 215 -10.12 -5.40 -29.00
N TRP A 216 -9.84 -6.50 -28.30
CA TRP A 216 -8.49 -7.05 -28.17
C TRP A 216 -7.86 -7.40 -29.53
N TRP A 217 -8.66 -7.79 -30.53
CA TRP A 217 -8.19 -8.09 -31.88
C TRP A 217 -7.79 -6.85 -32.71
N HIS A 218 -7.94 -5.63 -32.17
CA HIS A 218 -7.40 -4.41 -32.74
C HIS A 218 -6.05 -4.00 -32.13
N CYS A 219 -5.62 -4.65 -31.05
CA CYS A 219 -4.27 -4.48 -30.52
C CYS A 219 -3.30 -5.17 -31.48
N LEU A 220 -2.27 -4.45 -31.92
CA LEU A 220 -1.09 -5.05 -32.53
C LEU A 220 -0.15 -5.37 -31.35
N PRO A 221 0.00 -6.65 -30.96
CA PRO A 221 0.83 -7.03 -29.83
C PRO A 221 2.32 -6.81 -30.10
#